data_AF-A0A6G8CPZ4-F1
#
_entry.id   AF-A0A6G8CPZ4-F1
#
_cell.length_a   1.000
_cell.length_b   1.000
_cell.length_c   1.000
_cell.angle_alpha   90.00
_cell.angle_beta   90.00
_cell.angle_gamma   90.00
#
_symmetry.space_group_name_H-M   'P 1'
#
loop_
_entity.id
_entity.type
_entity.pdbx_description
1 polymer ?
#
loop_
_entity_poly.entity_id
_entity_poly.type
_entity_poly.pdbx_seq_one_letter_code
_entity_poly.pdbx_strand_id
1 'polypeptide(L)'
;MQLETLIGSPLTGIEVCEPWAKALTTQPAVRQDLAGAFVLTFGSGHTAVSLVCTSPLRHLHCPNGTVFGMASGDAISLGYRITQCDVTSASALRNAVSPTQWAPWIRLAHSATAQTLNHIDMTAEIWAAGSPSWGVDMTFASGQRLRLNYRADLDGCIELAAPGHHFQIDRITVDGPEQDFGWLHPAAPLDFILDDQVWRSSKVADWPHALRKALQSHQVPEAFYCQTMRRALMARFQQRPLLRQRLLALRYPVQVKDVPEGLIEEIAQALA
;
A
#
# COMPACT_ATOMS: atom_id res chain seq x y z
N MET A 1 -5.04 0.78 -24.08
CA MET A 1 -3.64 0.58 -23.65
C MET A 1 -3.14 -0.70 -24.32
N GLN A 2 -1.94 -0.70 -24.89
CA GLN A 2 -1.38 -1.85 -25.63
C GLN A 2 -0.01 -2.17 -25.04
N LEU A 3 0.04 -3.05 -24.03
CA LEU A 3 1.28 -3.39 -23.34
C LEU A 3 2.30 -4.07 -24.26
N GLU A 4 1.82 -4.76 -25.30
CA GLU A 4 2.65 -5.45 -26.31
C GLU A 4 3.62 -4.52 -27.05
N THR A 5 3.32 -3.21 -27.12
CA THR A 5 4.22 -2.23 -27.74
C THR A 5 5.55 -2.07 -26.98
N LEU A 6 5.64 -2.59 -25.75
CA LEU A 6 6.86 -2.56 -24.95
C LEU A 6 7.82 -3.70 -25.31
N ILE A 7 7.34 -4.74 -25.99
CA ILE A 7 8.18 -5.87 -26.40
C ILE A 7 9.32 -5.38 -27.31
N GLY A 8 10.53 -5.90 -27.07
CA GLY A 8 11.74 -5.46 -27.74
C GLY A 8 12.42 -4.25 -27.09
N SER A 9 11.78 -3.59 -26.11
CA SER A 9 12.39 -2.48 -25.37
C SER A 9 13.11 -2.97 -24.10
N PRO A 10 14.30 -2.44 -23.78
CA PRO A 10 14.98 -2.75 -22.52
C PRO A 10 14.30 -2.07 -21.34
N LEU A 11 14.13 -2.78 -20.23
CA LEU A 11 13.72 -2.16 -18.96
C LEU A 11 14.88 -1.31 -18.42
N THR A 12 14.74 0.01 -18.38
CA THR A 12 15.82 0.93 -17.97
C THR A 12 15.68 1.43 -16.54
N GLY A 13 14.52 1.28 -15.91
CA GLY A 13 14.36 1.63 -14.51
C GLY A 13 13.10 1.07 -13.87
N ILE A 14 13.21 0.76 -12.58
CA ILE A 14 12.08 0.50 -11.69
C ILE A 14 12.16 1.52 -10.55
N GLU A 15 11.08 2.22 -10.30
CA GLU A 15 10.94 3.14 -9.17
C GLU A 15 9.68 2.80 -8.37
N VAL A 16 9.71 3.02 -7.06
CA VAL A 16 8.60 2.74 -6.15
C VAL A 16 8.25 3.92 -5.26
N CYS A 17 6.99 4.01 -4.86
CA CYS A 17 6.50 4.94 -3.85
C CYS A 17 5.78 4.18 -2.73
N GLU A 18 5.97 4.64 -1.48
CA GLU A 18 5.49 3.96 -0.27
C GLU A 18 5.86 2.46 -0.20
N PRO A 19 7.17 2.10 -0.32
CA PRO A 19 7.59 0.72 -0.16
C PRO A 19 7.36 0.25 1.28
N TRP A 20 7.05 -1.02 1.46
CA TRP A 20 6.90 -1.66 2.77
C TRP A 20 8.27 -1.97 3.41
N ALA A 21 9.16 -0.98 3.48
CA ALA A 21 10.53 -1.20 3.92
C ALA A 21 10.66 -1.34 5.45
N LYS A 22 9.80 -0.67 6.22
CA LYS A 22 9.88 -0.60 7.68
C LYS A 22 8.92 -1.56 8.38
N ALA A 23 7.82 -1.93 7.72
CA ALA A 23 6.88 -2.93 8.22
C ALA A 23 7.45 -4.36 8.19
N LEU A 24 8.44 -4.61 7.33
CA LEU A 24 9.01 -5.93 7.06
C LEU A 24 10.38 -6.12 7.73
N THR A 25 10.42 -5.87 9.05
CA THR A 25 11.67 -5.81 9.84
C THR A 25 12.53 -7.07 9.76
N THR A 26 11.93 -8.23 9.48
CA THR A 26 12.59 -9.55 9.44
C THR A 26 13.15 -9.95 8.07
N GLN A 27 12.83 -9.23 6.98
CA GLN A 27 13.25 -9.62 5.62
C GLN A 27 13.84 -8.43 4.81
N PRO A 28 15.10 -8.05 5.06
CA PRO A 28 15.71 -6.86 4.45
C PRO A 28 15.81 -6.91 2.92
N ALA A 29 15.89 -8.09 2.31
CA ALA A 29 15.97 -8.26 0.85
C ALA A 29 14.65 -7.97 0.13
N VAL A 30 13.50 -8.08 0.82
CA VAL A 30 12.15 -7.99 0.21
C VAL A 30 11.52 -6.61 0.36
N ARG A 31 12.27 -5.67 0.96
CA ARG A 31 11.78 -4.33 1.38
C ARG A 31 11.25 -3.44 0.26
N GLN A 32 11.39 -3.83 -0.99
CA GLN A 32 11.11 -3.01 -2.17
C GLN A 32 10.20 -3.67 -3.19
N ASP A 33 9.79 -4.92 -2.94
CA ASP A 33 8.92 -5.69 -3.85
C ASP A 33 7.44 -5.42 -3.58
N LEU A 34 7.10 -4.80 -2.44
CA LEU A 34 5.76 -4.34 -2.10
C LEU A 34 5.73 -2.82 -1.95
N ALA A 35 4.88 -2.14 -2.72
CA ALA A 35 4.76 -0.69 -2.68
C ALA A 35 3.35 -0.20 -3.02
N GLY A 36 3.05 1.06 -2.67
CA GLY A 36 1.78 1.69 -3.08
C GLY A 36 1.72 1.98 -4.58
N ALA A 37 2.88 2.25 -5.18
CA ALA A 37 3.01 2.49 -6.61
C ALA A 37 4.36 2.02 -7.16
N PHE A 38 4.36 1.66 -8.44
CA PHE A 38 5.55 1.31 -9.23
C PHE A 38 5.60 2.14 -10.51
N VAL A 39 6.80 2.48 -10.97
CA VAL A 39 7.06 2.97 -12.31
C VAL A 39 8.09 2.07 -12.95
N LEU A 40 7.71 1.41 -14.05
CA LEU A 40 8.63 0.63 -14.87
C LEU A 40 8.86 1.38 -16.17
N THR A 41 10.11 1.76 -16.45
CA THR A 41 10.47 2.51 -17.66
C THR A 41 11.18 1.62 -18.65
N PHE A 42 10.70 1.59 -19.89
CA PHE A 42 11.21 0.80 -21.00
C PHE A 42 11.77 1.70 -22.09
N GLY A 43 12.87 1.30 -22.71
CA GLY A 43 13.58 2.09 -23.71
C GLY A 43 14.44 3.20 -23.11
N SER A 44 15.05 4.00 -23.98
CA SER A 44 15.95 5.09 -23.59
C SER A 44 15.67 6.36 -24.40
N GLY A 45 16.06 7.50 -23.84
CA GLY A 45 15.89 8.80 -24.51
C GLY A 45 14.43 9.21 -24.68
N HIS A 46 14.13 9.86 -25.81
CA HIS A 46 12.84 10.52 -26.08
C HIS A 46 11.71 9.54 -26.45
N THR A 47 12.03 8.27 -26.71
CA THR A 47 11.07 7.21 -27.02
C THR A 47 10.78 6.30 -25.83
N ALA A 48 11.36 6.60 -24.67
CA ALA A 48 11.13 5.81 -23.46
C ALA A 48 9.65 5.89 -23.03
N VAL A 49 9.10 4.74 -22.69
CA VAL A 49 7.72 4.58 -22.24
C VAL A 49 7.72 4.06 -20.82
N SER A 50 6.91 4.65 -19.96
CA SER A 50 6.75 4.25 -18.57
C SER A 50 5.37 3.62 -18.34
N LEU A 51 5.36 2.53 -17.56
CA LEU A 51 4.18 1.98 -16.93
C LEU A 51 4.09 2.51 -15.50
N VAL A 52 3.16 3.44 -15.28
CA VAL A 52 2.85 3.96 -13.95
C VAL A 52 1.75 3.11 -13.33
N CYS A 53 2.09 2.32 -12.34
CA CYS A 53 1.22 1.40 -11.62
C CYS A 53 0.88 1.99 -10.25
N THR A 54 -0.38 2.19 -9.91
CA THR A 54 -0.80 2.85 -8.66
C THR A 54 -1.94 2.09 -7.99
N SER A 55 -1.84 1.94 -6.67
CA SER A 55 -2.91 1.42 -5.82
C SER A 55 -4.06 2.41 -5.70
N PRO A 56 -5.29 2.06 -6.12
CA PRO A 56 -6.46 2.89 -5.92
C PRO A 56 -6.77 3.10 -4.45
N LEU A 57 -6.54 2.07 -3.62
CA LEU A 57 -6.78 2.13 -2.18
C LEU A 57 -5.90 3.18 -1.47
N ARG A 58 -4.70 3.43 -1.99
CA ARG A 58 -3.73 4.36 -1.37
C ARG A 58 -3.75 5.75 -1.97
N HIS A 59 -3.96 5.85 -3.29
CA HIS A 59 -3.70 7.07 -4.03
C HIS A 59 -4.94 7.70 -4.65
N LEU A 60 -6.11 7.05 -4.59
CA LEU A 60 -7.30 7.50 -5.31
C LEU A 60 -8.52 7.58 -4.42
N HIS A 61 -9.38 8.56 -4.72
CA HIS A 61 -10.69 8.70 -4.08
C HIS A 61 -11.73 7.73 -4.68
N CYS A 62 -11.39 7.05 -5.80
CA CYS A 62 -12.25 6.07 -6.47
C CYS A 62 -11.53 4.71 -6.58
N PRO A 63 -12.16 3.59 -6.16
CA PRO A 63 -11.50 2.30 -5.99
C PRO A 63 -11.21 1.54 -7.30
N ASN A 64 -11.59 2.09 -8.45
CA ASN A 64 -11.53 1.34 -9.71
C ASN A 64 -10.07 1.21 -10.20
N GLY A 65 -9.63 -0.04 -10.33
CA GLY A 65 -8.39 -0.43 -11.01
C GLY A 65 -8.54 -0.46 -12.53
N THR A 66 -7.50 -0.93 -13.22
CA THR A 66 -7.50 -1.12 -14.67
C THR A 66 -8.25 -2.38 -15.04
N VAL A 67 -9.13 -2.24 -16.04
CA VAL A 67 -9.87 -3.35 -16.67
C VAL A 67 -9.32 -3.59 -18.06
N PHE A 68 -9.04 -4.85 -18.41
CA PHE A 68 -8.62 -5.28 -19.73
C PHE A 68 -9.69 -6.15 -20.38
N GLY A 69 -9.91 -5.97 -21.68
CA GLY A 69 -10.70 -6.90 -22.49
C GLY A 69 -9.80 -8.03 -22.97
N MET A 70 -10.23 -9.26 -22.76
CA MET A 70 -9.60 -10.47 -23.24
C MET A 70 -10.07 -10.82 -24.66
N ALA A 71 -9.26 -11.58 -25.39
CA ALA A 71 -9.65 -12.10 -26.71
C ALA A 71 -10.91 -13.01 -26.64
N SER A 72 -11.20 -13.60 -25.48
CA SER A 72 -12.43 -14.35 -25.23
C SER A 72 -13.70 -13.49 -25.20
N GLY A 73 -13.55 -12.16 -25.13
CA GLY A 73 -14.65 -11.22 -24.91
C GLY A 73 -14.89 -10.88 -23.43
N ASP A 74 -14.22 -11.57 -22.50
CA ASP A 74 -14.32 -11.29 -21.08
C ASP A 74 -13.55 -10.03 -20.68
N ALA A 75 -13.98 -9.39 -19.59
CA ALA A 75 -13.24 -8.29 -18.98
C ALA A 75 -12.60 -8.75 -17.67
N ILE A 76 -11.30 -8.47 -17.50
CA ILE A 76 -10.54 -8.80 -16.30
C ILE A 76 -10.14 -7.53 -15.56
N SER A 77 -10.09 -7.58 -14.24
CA SER A 77 -9.64 -6.47 -13.40
C SER A 77 -8.31 -6.83 -12.75
N LEU A 78 -7.34 -5.92 -12.84
CA LEU A 78 -6.06 -6.07 -12.13
C LEU A 78 -6.14 -5.63 -10.67
N GLY A 79 -7.17 -4.89 -10.25
CA GLY A 79 -7.26 -4.32 -8.90
C GLY A 79 -6.41 -3.06 -8.65
N TYR A 80 -5.41 -2.80 -9.49
CA TYR A 80 -4.62 -1.55 -9.49
C TYR A 80 -4.71 -0.81 -10.82
N ARG A 81 -4.35 0.47 -10.85
CA ARG A 81 -4.30 1.24 -12.10
C ARG A 81 -2.94 1.12 -12.76
N ILE A 82 -2.94 0.85 -14.06
CA ILE A 82 -1.81 1.02 -14.97
C ILE A 82 -2.11 2.15 -15.94
N THR A 83 -1.15 3.08 -16.04
CA THR A 83 -1.11 4.10 -17.08
C THR A 83 0.19 3.95 -17.86
N GLN A 84 0.07 3.70 -19.17
CA GLN A 84 1.20 3.71 -20.11
C GLN A 84 1.35 5.12 -20.68
N CYS A 85 2.51 5.76 -20.50
CA CYS A 85 2.75 7.11 -20.98
C CYS A 85 4.25 7.38 -21.23
N ASP A 86 4.58 8.51 -21.85
CA ASP A 86 5.98 8.96 -21.96
C ASP A 86 6.56 9.38 -20.59
N VAL A 87 7.87 9.55 -20.51
CA VAL A 87 8.59 9.87 -19.27
C VAL A 87 8.18 11.23 -18.67
N THR A 88 7.81 12.21 -19.49
CA THR A 88 7.36 13.54 -19.02
C THR A 88 6.01 13.41 -18.32
N SER A 89 5.07 12.73 -18.97
CA SER A 89 3.76 12.41 -18.43
C SER A 89 3.85 11.55 -17.17
N ALA A 90 4.75 10.56 -17.14
CA ALA A 90 5.02 9.75 -15.96
C ALA A 90 5.53 10.60 -14.79
N SER A 91 6.40 11.58 -15.06
CA SER A 91 6.87 12.53 -14.06
C SER A 91 5.73 13.33 -13.43
N ALA A 92 4.80 13.84 -14.24
CA ALA A 92 3.61 14.54 -13.74
C ALA A 92 2.73 13.63 -12.87
N LEU A 93 2.52 12.37 -13.28
CA LEU A 93 1.76 11.39 -12.50
C LEU A 93 2.43 11.07 -11.16
N ARG A 94 3.76 10.89 -11.14
CA ARG A 94 4.53 10.67 -9.90
C ARG A 94 4.29 11.79 -8.88
N ASN A 95 4.27 13.04 -9.34
CA ASN A 95 4.02 14.20 -8.48
C ASN A 95 2.57 14.26 -7.96
N ALA A 96 1.61 13.78 -8.74
CA ALA A 96 0.20 13.73 -8.32
C ALA A 96 -0.07 12.62 -7.29
N VAL A 97 0.67 11.51 -7.34
CA VAL A 97 0.51 10.33 -6.49
C VAL A 97 1.11 10.52 -5.09
N SER A 98 2.10 11.40 -4.95
CA SER A 98 2.81 11.67 -3.70
C SER A 98 2.41 13.03 -3.12
N PRO A 99 1.27 13.18 -2.41
CA PRO A 99 1.10 14.32 -1.53
C PRO A 99 2.24 14.31 -0.51
N THR A 100 2.77 15.49 -0.25
CA THR A 100 4.05 15.85 0.41
C THR A 100 4.39 15.18 1.75
N GLN A 101 3.56 14.28 2.26
CA GLN A 101 3.74 13.54 3.52
C GLN A 101 4.23 12.10 3.35
N TRP A 102 4.24 11.53 2.13
CA TRP A 102 4.64 10.14 1.89
C TRP A 102 6.00 10.01 1.20
N ALA A 103 6.67 8.87 1.44
CA ALA A 103 8.07 8.65 1.10
C ALA A 103 8.40 9.00 -0.37
N PRO A 104 9.58 9.60 -0.63
CA PRO A 104 9.99 9.95 -1.99
C PRO A 104 10.06 8.70 -2.86
N TRP A 105 9.94 8.89 -4.18
CA TRP A 105 10.17 7.82 -5.15
C TRP A 105 11.59 7.27 -5.00
N ILE A 106 11.71 5.95 -4.86
CA ILE A 106 12.99 5.24 -4.69
C ILE A 106 13.25 4.40 -5.93
N ARG A 107 14.43 4.55 -6.53
CA ARG A 107 14.86 3.69 -7.63
C ARG A 107 15.36 2.36 -7.10
N LEU A 108 14.86 1.26 -7.65
CA LEU A 108 15.25 -0.09 -7.27
C LEU A 108 16.45 -0.56 -8.09
N ALA A 109 17.39 -1.22 -7.40
CA ALA A 109 18.42 -2.02 -8.06
C ALA A 109 17.85 -3.42 -8.28
N HIS A 110 17.58 -3.78 -9.53
CA HIS A 110 16.92 -5.03 -9.87
C HIS A 110 17.58 -5.69 -11.09
N SER A 111 17.79 -7.01 -11.04
CA SER A 111 18.54 -7.77 -12.06
C SER A 111 17.91 -7.75 -13.46
N ALA A 112 16.59 -7.55 -13.56
CA ALA A 112 15.91 -7.36 -14.84
C ALA A 112 16.22 -6.01 -15.52
N THR A 113 16.81 -5.05 -14.80
CA THR A 113 17.20 -3.76 -15.38
C THR A 113 18.26 -3.98 -16.45
N ALA A 114 18.19 -3.23 -17.54
CA ALA A 114 18.92 -3.38 -18.79
C ALA A 114 18.58 -4.63 -19.62
N GLN A 115 17.63 -5.46 -19.21
CA GLN A 115 17.17 -6.61 -20.01
C GLN A 115 16.04 -6.23 -20.95
N THR A 116 16.08 -6.75 -22.17
CA THR A 116 15.00 -6.59 -23.16
C THR A 116 13.77 -7.38 -22.76
N LEU A 117 12.60 -6.74 -22.81
CA LEU A 117 11.31 -7.41 -22.63
C LEU A 117 11.01 -8.26 -23.86
N ASN A 118 10.89 -9.58 -23.69
CA ASN A 118 10.57 -10.50 -24.79
C ASN A 118 9.07 -10.82 -24.87
N HIS A 119 8.39 -10.82 -23.72
CA HIS A 119 6.99 -11.19 -23.64
C HIS A 119 6.31 -10.48 -22.47
N ILE A 120 5.06 -10.08 -22.66
CA ILE A 120 4.20 -9.51 -21.63
C ILE A 120 2.79 -10.07 -21.81
N ASP A 121 2.17 -10.53 -20.74
CA ASP A 121 0.84 -11.13 -20.78
C ASP A 121 0.07 -10.88 -19.47
N MET A 122 -1.26 -11.04 -19.53
CA MET A 122 -2.13 -10.99 -18.37
C MET A 122 -2.56 -12.41 -18.02
N THR A 123 -2.15 -12.87 -16.85
CA THR A 123 -2.44 -14.24 -16.41
C THR A 123 -3.10 -14.22 -15.05
N ALA A 124 -3.92 -15.23 -14.78
CA ALA A 124 -4.56 -15.42 -13.49
C ALA A 124 -3.72 -16.37 -12.62
N GLU A 125 -3.53 -16.01 -11.36
CA GLU A 125 -2.97 -16.90 -10.34
C GLU A 125 -4.03 -17.14 -9.25
N ILE A 126 -4.23 -18.40 -8.87
CA ILE A 126 -5.14 -18.76 -7.78
C ILE A 126 -4.38 -18.62 -6.47
N TRP A 127 -4.89 -17.80 -5.57
CA TRP A 127 -4.29 -17.57 -4.26
C TRP A 127 -4.89 -18.53 -3.23
N ALA A 128 -4.24 -18.66 -2.07
CA ALA A 128 -4.75 -19.45 -0.95
C ALA A 128 -6.18 -19.04 -0.52
N ALA A 129 -6.59 -17.80 -0.81
CA ALA A 129 -7.94 -17.27 -0.57
C ALA A 129 -9.00 -17.68 -1.62
N GLY A 130 -8.65 -18.52 -2.61
CA GLY A 130 -9.59 -19.20 -3.51
C GLY A 130 -10.07 -18.41 -4.73
N SER A 131 -9.90 -17.08 -4.77
CA SER A 131 -10.23 -16.26 -5.94
C SER A 131 -8.99 -16.04 -6.82
N PRO A 132 -9.11 -16.17 -8.15
CA PRO A 132 -8.02 -15.85 -9.06
C PRO A 132 -7.72 -14.35 -9.03
N SER A 133 -6.46 -14.00 -8.80
CA SER A 133 -5.96 -12.63 -8.98
C SER A 133 -5.28 -12.52 -10.34
N TRP A 134 -5.71 -11.54 -11.14
CA TRP A 134 -5.04 -11.20 -12.38
C TRP A 134 -3.82 -10.33 -12.12
N GLY A 135 -2.78 -10.51 -12.93
CA GLY A 135 -1.54 -9.77 -12.85
C GLY A 135 -0.90 -9.64 -14.22
N VAL A 136 0.13 -8.79 -14.31
CA VAL A 136 0.90 -8.58 -15.54
C VAL A 136 2.22 -9.33 -15.43
N ASP A 137 2.35 -10.39 -16.20
CA ASP A 137 3.58 -11.17 -16.33
C ASP A 137 4.49 -10.57 -17.40
N MET A 138 5.78 -10.46 -17.10
CA MET A 138 6.83 -9.94 -17.97
C MET A 138 7.96 -10.97 -18.01
N THR A 139 8.39 -11.34 -19.21
CA THR A 139 9.55 -12.23 -19.42
C THR A 139 10.63 -11.48 -20.19
N PHE A 140 11.84 -11.49 -19.64
CA PHE A 140 13.00 -10.77 -20.16
C PHE A 140 13.95 -11.70 -20.93
N ALA A 141 14.82 -11.11 -21.76
CA ALA A 141 15.81 -11.83 -22.57
C ALA A 141 16.80 -12.68 -21.76
N SER A 142 17.04 -12.32 -20.49
CA SER A 142 17.81 -13.14 -19.54
C SER A 142 17.11 -14.43 -19.12
N GLY A 143 15.84 -14.63 -19.49
CA GLY A 143 14.96 -15.68 -18.97
C GLY A 143 14.29 -15.33 -17.64
N GLN A 144 14.61 -14.17 -17.05
CA GLN A 144 13.97 -13.71 -15.83
C GLN A 144 12.49 -13.41 -16.07
N ARG A 145 11.65 -13.79 -15.11
CA ARG A 145 10.20 -13.52 -15.12
C ARG A 145 9.85 -12.65 -13.93
N LEU A 146 9.08 -11.60 -14.18
CA LEU A 146 8.49 -10.73 -13.17
C LEU A 146 6.99 -10.63 -13.36
N ARG A 147 6.30 -10.35 -12.28
CA ARG A 147 4.86 -10.23 -12.23
C ARG A 147 4.49 -9.04 -11.36
N LEU A 148 3.60 -8.20 -11.88
CA LEU A 148 2.91 -7.18 -11.09
C LEU A 148 1.57 -7.74 -10.62
N ASN A 149 1.37 -7.77 -9.30
CA ASN A 149 0.17 -8.30 -8.64
C ASN A 149 -0.44 -7.28 -7.69
N TYR A 150 -1.77 -7.31 -7.53
CA TYR A 150 -2.45 -6.52 -6.51
C TYR A 150 -2.68 -7.32 -5.24
N ARG A 151 -2.09 -6.86 -4.14
CA ARG A 151 -2.26 -7.44 -2.82
C ARG A 151 -3.41 -6.75 -2.07
N ALA A 152 -4.64 -7.07 -2.46
CA ALA A 152 -5.83 -6.55 -1.77
C ALA A 152 -5.84 -6.90 -0.28
N ASP A 153 -5.21 -8.01 0.10
CA ASP A 153 -5.01 -8.50 1.46
C ASP A 153 -3.97 -7.71 2.27
N LEU A 154 -3.01 -7.08 1.58
CA LEU A 154 -1.93 -6.27 2.16
C LEU A 154 -2.17 -4.79 1.87
N ASP A 155 -3.24 -4.21 2.41
CA ASP A 155 -3.52 -2.77 2.29
C ASP A 155 -3.40 -2.28 0.84
N GLY A 156 -3.88 -3.11 -0.10
CA GLY A 156 -3.88 -2.84 -1.54
C GLY A 156 -2.53 -2.46 -2.11
N CYS A 157 -1.42 -2.99 -1.60
CA CYS A 157 -0.12 -2.73 -2.24
C CYS A 157 -0.02 -3.49 -3.57
N ILE A 158 0.92 -3.04 -4.40
CA ILE A 158 1.33 -3.73 -5.61
C ILE A 158 2.57 -4.54 -5.25
N GLU A 159 2.61 -5.78 -5.71
CA GLU A 159 3.74 -6.69 -5.57
C GLU A 159 4.46 -6.85 -6.91
N LEU A 160 5.79 -6.77 -6.89
CA LEU A 160 6.66 -7.12 -8.00
C LEU A 160 7.50 -8.34 -7.60
N ALA A 161 7.11 -9.53 -8.08
CA ALA A 161 7.78 -10.78 -7.75
C ALA A 161 7.86 -11.71 -8.97
N ALA A 162 8.58 -12.83 -8.87
CA ALA A 162 8.50 -13.87 -9.90
C ALA A 162 7.11 -14.54 -9.88
N PRO A 163 6.57 -15.00 -11.03
CA PRO A 163 5.32 -15.77 -11.04
C PRO A 163 5.37 -16.95 -10.06
N GLY A 164 4.25 -17.20 -9.38
CA GLY A 164 4.11 -18.20 -8.31
C GLY A 164 4.88 -17.90 -7.01
N HIS A 165 5.63 -16.81 -6.93
CA HIS A 165 6.25 -16.36 -5.69
C HIS A 165 5.45 -15.22 -5.10
N HIS A 166 5.11 -15.34 -3.82
CA HIS A 166 4.32 -14.34 -3.11
C HIS A 166 4.93 -14.04 -1.77
N PHE A 167 4.88 -12.76 -1.41
CA PHE A 167 5.26 -12.34 -0.09
C PHE A 167 4.23 -12.80 0.94
N GLN A 168 4.69 -13.42 2.02
CA GLN A 168 3.82 -13.85 3.12
C GLN A 168 4.23 -13.14 4.40
N ILE A 169 3.24 -12.67 5.14
CA ILE A 169 3.41 -12.16 6.49
C ILE A 169 2.47 -12.89 7.43
N ASP A 170 2.91 -13.06 8.66
CA ASP A 170 2.05 -13.57 9.73
C ASP A 170 1.27 -12.45 10.41
N ARG A 171 1.83 -11.23 10.42
CA ARG A 171 1.25 -10.04 11.07
C ARG A 171 1.88 -8.75 10.54
N ILE A 172 1.21 -7.63 10.78
CA ILE A 172 1.73 -6.27 10.59
C ILE A 172 2.14 -5.73 11.96
N THR A 173 3.39 -5.28 12.11
CA THR A 173 3.89 -4.67 13.35
C THR A 173 4.19 -3.18 13.13
N VAL A 174 3.75 -2.33 14.06
CA VAL A 174 3.92 -0.88 14.00
C VAL A 174 4.48 -0.34 15.32
N ASP A 175 5.76 0.02 15.33
CA ASP A 175 6.46 0.53 16.52
C ASP A 175 6.47 2.06 16.62
N GLY A 176 6.15 2.77 15.54
CA GLY A 176 6.25 4.22 15.47
C GLY A 176 5.45 4.85 14.32
N PRO A 177 5.11 6.14 14.44
CA PRO A 177 4.31 6.86 13.44
C PRO A 177 5.02 7.10 12.10
N GLU A 178 6.34 6.94 12.04
CA GLU A 178 7.18 7.11 10.85
C GLU A 178 7.33 5.84 10.00
N GLN A 179 6.73 4.73 10.43
CA GLN A 179 6.71 3.46 9.70
C GLN A 179 5.64 3.45 8.61
N ASP A 180 5.67 2.47 7.71
CA ASP A 180 4.79 2.40 6.53
C ASP A 180 3.30 2.32 6.92
N PHE A 181 3.03 1.68 8.06
CA PHE A 181 1.73 1.60 8.73
C PHE A 181 1.61 2.53 9.94
N GLY A 182 2.50 3.51 10.07
CA GLY A 182 2.56 4.44 11.18
C GLY A 182 1.28 5.25 11.38
N TRP A 183 0.43 5.35 10.36
CA TRP A 183 -0.92 5.93 10.45
C TRP A 183 -1.86 5.16 11.41
N LEU A 184 -1.58 3.90 11.72
CA LEU A 184 -2.26 3.13 12.77
C LEU A 184 -1.82 3.57 14.18
N HIS A 185 -0.57 4.03 14.33
CA HIS A 185 0.03 4.38 15.62
C HIS A 185 -0.68 5.56 16.30
N PRO A 186 -0.84 5.57 17.63
CA PRO A 186 -1.51 6.67 18.34
C PRO A 186 -0.82 8.02 18.15
N ALA A 187 0.52 8.02 18.03
CA ALA A 187 1.32 9.23 17.82
C ALA A 187 1.36 9.73 16.38
N ALA A 188 0.63 9.11 15.45
CA ALA A 188 0.51 9.63 14.09
C ALA A 188 -0.04 11.06 14.12
N PRO A 189 0.52 12.01 13.36
CA PRO A 189 0.09 13.42 13.35
C PRO A 189 -1.21 13.58 12.55
N LEU A 190 -2.26 12.91 13.01
CA LEU A 190 -3.57 12.84 12.42
C LEU A 190 -4.54 13.48 13.40
N ASP A 191 -4.88 14.73 13.14
CA ASP A 191 -5.86 15.45 13.93
C ASP A 191 -7.28 14.95 13.67
N PHE A 192 -8.13 15.03 14.69
CA PHE A 192 -9.54 14.66 14.65
C PHE A 192 -10.31 15.32 15.80
N ILE A 193 -11.63 15.34 15.69
CA ILE A 193 -12.53 15.87 16.72
C ILE A 193 -13.10 14.73 17.55
N LEU A 194 -13.06 14.84 18.88
CA LEU A 194 -13.74 13.92 19.80
C LEU A 194 -14.27 14.74 20.99
N ASP A 195 -15.56 14.56 21.31
CA ASP A 195 -16.27 15.31 22.36
C ASP A 195 -16.11 16.84 22.20
N ASP A 196 -16.34 17.33 20.97
CA ASP A 196 -16.22 18.74 20.57
C ASP A 196 -14.83 19.38 20.80
N GLN A 197 -13.80 18.56 21.01
CA GLN A 197 -12.41 19.00 21.16
C GLN A 197 -11.57 18.51 20.00
N VAL A 198 -10.63 19.33 19.56
CA VAL A 198 -9.62 18.95 18.57
C VAL A 198 -8.46 18.24 19.25
N TRP A 199 -8.18 17.02 18.81
CA TRP A 199 -7.06 16.22 19.25
C TRP A 199 -5.98 16.25 18.18
N ARG A 200 -4.72 16.52 18.57
CA ARG A 200 -3.59 16.54 17.63
C ARG A 200 -3.16 15.14 17.17
N SER A 201 -3.33 14.17 18.07
CA SER A 201 -3.14 12.74 17.82
C SER A 201 -3.83 11.94 18.93
N SER A 202 -3.80 10.61 18.83
CA SER A 202 -4.39 9.72 19.83
C SER A 202 -3.40 9.34 20.95
N LYS A 203 -2.15 9.82 20.93
CA LYS A 203 -1.17 9.52 22.00
C LYS A 203 -1.56 10.20 23.31
N VAL A 204 -1.31 9.53 24.44
CA VAL A 204 -1.74 10.00 25.78
C VAL A 204 -1.31 11.44 26.07
N ALA A 205 -0.11 11.86 25.67
CA ALA A 205 0.39 13.22 25.90
C ALA A 205 -0.48 14.32 25.27
N ASP A 206 -1.19 14.01 24.18
CA ASP A 206 -2.05 14.94 23.46
C ASP A 206 -3.51 14.91 23.97
N TRP A 207 -3.83 14.02 24.90
CA TRP A 207 -5.18 13.94 25.46
C TRP A 207 -5.51 15.21 26.28
N PRO A 208 -6.79 15.63 26.28
CA PRO A 208 -7.31 16.64 27.18
C PRO A 208 -6.83 16.42 28.63
N HIS A 209 -6.47 17.50 29.31
CA HIS A 209 -5.90 17.43 30.66
C HIS A 209 -6.77 16.63 31.64
N ALA A 210 -8.09 16.82 31.56
CA ALA A 210 -9.05 16.11 32.39
C ALA A 210 -8.97 14.58 32.20
N LEU A 211 -8.84 14.11 30.96
CA LEU A 211 -8.71 12.67 30.67
C LEU A 211 -7.37 12.10 31.16
N ARG A 212 -6.27 12.86 31.01
CA ARG A 212 -4.97 12.44 31.57
C ARG A 212 -5.00 12.34 33.09
N LYS A 213 -5.67 13.27 33.76
CA LYS A 213 -5.86 13.22 35.22
C LYS A 213 -6.75 12.06 35.64
N ALA A 214 -7.85 11.85 34.93
CA ALA A 214 -8.74 10.72 35.17
C ALA A 214 -8.01 9.38 35.01
N LEU A 215 -7.19 9.21 33.96
CA LEU A 215 -6.37 8.01 33.77
C LEU A 215 -5.43 7.74 34.95
N GLN A 216 -4.81 8.78 35.51
CA GLN A 216 -3.89 8.65 36.65
C GLN A 216 -4.59 8.25 37.96
N SER A 217 -5.85 8.66 38.14
CA SER A 217 -6.60 8.41 39.38
C SER A 217 -7.68 7.34 39.24
N HIS A 218 -7.81 6.68 38.09
CA HIS A 218 -8.84 5.68 37.84
C HIS A 218 -8.56 4.40 38.63
N GLN A 219 -9.62 3.72 39.10
CA GLN A 219 -9.49 2.45 39.83
C GLN A 219 -8.99 1.30 38.93
N VAL A 220 -9.34 1.37 37.63
CA VAL A 220 -8.93 0.39 36.61
C VAL A 220 -8.35 1.16 35.41
N PRO A 221 -7.09 1.61 35.48
CA PRO A 221 -6.51 2.52 34.50
C PRO A 221 -6.37 1.88 33.11
N GLU A 222 -6.12 0.56 33.02
CA GLU A 222 -5.98 -0.16 31.75
C GLU A 222 -7.31 -0.22 30.98
N ALA A 223 -8.42 -0.48 31.67
CA ALA A 223 -9.75 -0.50 31.06
C ALA A 223 -10.17 0.90 30.59
N PHE A 224 -9.90 1.92 31.40
CA PHE A 224 -10.14 3.33 31.03
C PHE A 224 -9.29 3.73 29.82
N TYR A 225 -8.02 3.32 29.80
CA TYR A 225 -7.11 3.52 28.68
C TYR A 225 -7.64 2.89 27.40
N CYS A 226 -8.01 1.60 27.45
CA CYS A 226 -8.52 0.87 26.30
C CYS A 226 -9.80 1.52 25.74
N GLN A 227 -10.76 1.86 26.61
CA GLN A 227 -12.00 2.52 26.20
C GLN A 227 -11.75 3.89 25.58
N THR A 228 -10.85 4.70 26.18
CA THR A 228 -10.51 6.02 25.65
C THR A 228 -9.80 5.93 24.31
N MET A 229 -8.82 5.00 24.20
CA MET A 229 -8.12 4.75 22.95
C MET A 229 -9.07 4.29 21.86
N ARG A 230 -10.00 3.37 22.16
CA ARG A 230 -11.04 2.92 21.22
C ARG A 230 -11.84 4.09 20.66
N ARG A 231 -12.35 4.98 21.53
CA ARG A 231 -13.12 6.17 21.13
C ARG A 231 -12.28 7.12 20.27
N ALA A 232 -11.04 7.38 20.66
CA ALA A 232 -10.12 8.24 19.92
C ALA A 232 -9.83 7.69 18.52
N LEU A 233 -9.49 6.41 18.42
CA LEU A 233 -9.19 5.77 17.13
C LEU A 233 -10.42 5.65 16.23
N MET A 234 -11.59 5.32 16.79
CA MET A 234 -12.85 5.32 16.03
C MET A 234 -13.15 6.69 15.44
N ALA A 235 -13.10 7.75 16.26
CA ALA A 235 -13.33 9.12 15.79
C ALA A 235 -12.33 9.52 14.69
N ARG A 236 -11.05 9.20 14.87
CA ARG A 236 -9.98 9.45 13.89
C ARG A 236 -10.28 8.81 12.54
N PHE A 237 -10.63 7.52 12.50
CA PHE A 237 -10.90 6.82 11.24
C PHE A 237 -12.23 7.24 10.61
N GLN A 238 -13.28 7.51 11.40
CA GLN A 238 -14.55 8.03 10.86
C GLN A 238 -14.38 9.36 10.11
N GLN A 239 -13.50 10.22 10.60
CA GLN A 239 -13.22 11.53 9.99
C GLN A 239 -12.21 11.46 8.84
N ARG A 240 -11.60 10.30 8.58
CA ARG A 240 -10.59 10.10 7.52
C ARG A 240 -10.97 8.94 6.61
N PRO A 241 -11.85 9.16 5.61
CA PRO A 241 -12.37 8.12 4.74
C PRO A 241 -11.30 7.24 4.10
N LEU A 242 -10.20 7.83 3.62
CA LEU A 242 -9.09 7.08 3.02
C LEU A 242 -8.43 6.12 4.01
N LEU A 243 -8.14 6.57 5.24
CA LEU A 243 -7.53 5.71 6.26
C LEU A 243 -8.50 4.66 6.79
N ARG A 244 -9.80 4.98 6.88
CA ARG A 244 -10.84 3.99 7.16
C ARG A 244 -10.87 2.92 6.08
N GLN A 245 -10.83 3.30 4.81
CA GLN A 245 -10.82 2.34 3.70
C GLN A 245 -9.60 1.41 3.77
N ARG A 246 -8.42 1.98 4.04
CA ARG A 246 -7.17 1.21 4.26
C ARG A 246 -7.27 0.26 5.45
N LEU A 247 -7.80 0.73 6.59
CA LEU A 247 -8.05 -0.10 7.77
C LEU A 247 -8.96 -1.29 7.43
N LEU A 248 -10.05 -1.06 6.71
CA LEU A 248 -11.00 -2.10 6.31
C LEU A 248 -10.45 -3.08 5.27
N ALA A 249 -9.33 -2.76 4.62
CA ALA A 249 -8.66 -3.63 3.67
C ALA A 249 -7.63 -4.56 4.33
N LEU A 250 -7.25 -4.33 5.60
CA LEU A 250 -6.29 -5.18 6.29
C LEU A 250 -6.88 -6.58 6.51
N ARG A 251 -6.12 -7.62 6.17
CA ARG A 251 -6.51 -9.03 6.34
C ARG A 251 -5.60 -9.83 7.27
N TYR A 252 -4.56 -9.18 7.78
CA TYR A 252 -3.58 -9.80 8.68
C TYR A 252 -3.72 -9.20 10.08
N PRO A 253 -3.38 -9.97 11.14
CA PRO A 253 -3.30 -9.44 12.49
C PRO A 253 -2.39 -8.21 12.57
N VAL A 254 -2.79 -7.21 13.35
CA VAL A 254 -2.09 -5.94 13.48
C VAL A 254 -1.66 -5.72 14.92
N GLN A 255 -0.36 -5.53 15.13
CA GLN A 255 0.22 -5.20 16.41
C GLN A 255 0.79 -3.78 16.37
N VAL A 256 0.25 -2.87 17.17
CA VAL A 256 0.68 -1.48 17.23
C VAL A 256 1.16 -1.15 18.63
N LYS A 257 2.35 -0.56 18.73
CA LYS A 257 2.89 -0.10 20.01
C LYS A 257 1.93 0.89 20.67
N ASP A 258 1.79 0.75 21.99
CA ASP A 258 0.88 1.52 22.82
C ASP A 258 -0.61 1.37 22.44
N VAL A 259 -1.00 0.38 21.63
CA VAL A 259 -2.42 0.05 21.39
C VAL A 259 -2.72 -1.30 22.04
N PRO A 260 -3.84 -1.42 22.79
CA PRO A 260 -4.27 -2.72 23.31
C PRO A 260 -4.41 -3.77 22.20
N GLU A 261 -3.99 -5.00 22.49
CA GLU A 261 -4.08 -6.12 21.54
C GLU A 261 -5.52 -6.36 21.07
N GLY A 262 -5.70 -6.62 19.77
CA GLY A 262 -7.00 -6.84 19.15
C GLY A 262 -7.85 -5.58 18.92
N LEU A 263 -7.46 -4.42 19.48
CA LEU A 263 -8.27 -3.21 19.39
C LEU A 263 -8.38 -2.68 17.95
N ILE A 264 -7.35 -2.85 17.12
CA ILE A 264 -7.38 -2.40 15.71
C ILE A 264 -8.43 -3.20 14.93
N GLU A 265 -8.48 -4.50 15.13
CA GLU A 265 -9.44 -5.42 14.53
C GLU A 265 -10.87 -5.12 15.02
N GLU A 266 -11.05 -4.87 16.32
CA GLU A 266 -12.34 -4.44 16.88
C GLU A 266 -12.85 -3.15 16.22
N ILE A 267 -11.96 -2.17 16.04
CA ILE A 267 -12.30 -0.90 15.39
C ILE A 267 -12.63 -1.11 13.92
N ALA A 268 -11.85 -1.92 13.21
CA ALA A 268 -12.12 -2.26 11.81
C ALA A 268 -13.51 -2.90 11.68
N GLN A 269 -13.84 -3.86 12.55
CA GLN A 269 -15.15 -4.50 12.57
C GLN A 269 -16.30 -3.52 12.89
N ALA A 270 -16.09 -2.59 13.81
CA ALA A 270 -17.09 -1.58 14.17
C ALA A 270 -17.30 -0.51 13.08
N LEU A 271 -16.34 -0.35 12.17
CA LEU A 271 -16.37 0.62 11.08
C LEU A 271 -16.68 0.01 9.70
N ALA A 272 -16.82 -1.31 9.60
CA ALA A 272 -17.22 -2.00 8.38
C ALA A 272 -18.68 -1.65 8.03
#